data_AF-A0A1D2N9D7-F1
#
_entry.id   AF-A0A1D2N9D7-F1
#
_cell.length_a   1.000
_cell.length_b   1.000
_cell.length_c   1.000
_cell.angle_alpha   90.00
_cell.angle_beta   90.00
_cell.angle_gamma   90.00
#
_symmetry.space_group_name_H-M   'P 1'
#
loop_
_entity.id
_entity.type
_entity.pdbx_description
1 polymer ?
#
loop_
_entity_poly.entity_id
_entity_poly.type
_entity_poly.pdbx_seq_one_letter_code
_entity_poly.pdbx_strand_id
1 'polypeptide(L)'
;MGRKASYENGQLMTGTQRVCFWIALLDVLFYFLTVMGCVIVENIVSNKRPVKFEIRETGITIVEPIRLPYGKDDLMAIWDYLSTEHYTSAWLYNAVYLAALTILVSYLILEIWLCCALIRGATERSYSHCKRWFWWRILVVIVTVAVAASDLYQMQFTYTLILWIPLTAFRILELLIVQKFIKQLKNECILNENLP
;
A
#
# COMPACT_ATOMS: atom_id res chain seq x y z
N MET A 1 35.81 -13.62 13.48
CA MET A 1 34.56 -13.89 14.23
C MET A 1 33.39 -13.84 13.23
N GLY A 2 32.90 -14.92 12.62
CA GLY A 2 32.86 -16.30 13.05
C GLY A 2 31.46 -16.72 13.50
N ARG A 3 30.40 -16.44 12.72
CA ARG A 3 29.08 -17.08 12.83
C ARG A 3 28.46 -17.26 11.43
N LYS A 4 29.03 -18.19 10.65
CA LYS A 4 28.25 -18.90 9.63
C LYS A 4 27.64 -20.09 10.35
N ALA A 5 26.43 -19.92 10.86
CA ALA A 5 25.62 -21.04 11.31
C ALA A 5 25.23 -21.81 10.05
N SER A 6 25.56 -23.10 10.06
CA SER A 6 25.28 -24.07 9.01
C SER A 6 23.77 -24.08 8.70
N TYR A 7 23.41 -23.67 7.49
CA TYR A 7 22.06 -23.88 6.93
C TYR A 7 22.02 -25.30 6.31
N GLU A 8 22.25 -26.30 7.15
CA GLU A 8 21.97 -27.70 6.82
C GLU A 8 21.09 -28.26 7.91
N ASN A 9 19.79 -28.13 7.70
CA ASN A 9 18.79 -29.14 8.00
C ASN A 9 17.43 -28.55 7.64
N GLY A 10 16.57 -29.35 7.01
CA GLY A 10 15.16 -29.04 6.82
C GLY A 10 14.45 -28.95 8.18
N GLN A 11 14.76 -27.93 8.99
CA GLN A 11 14.00 -27.59 10.17
C GLN A 11 12.61 -27.23 9.69
N LEU A 12 11.68 -28.14 9.94
CA LEU A 12 10.26 -27.99 9.69
C LEU A 12 9.83 -26.64 10.32
N MET A 13 9.57 -25.62 9.49
CA MET A 13 9.12 -24.31 9.96
C MET A 13 7.96 -24.51 10.93
N THR A 14 8.05 -23.91 12.12
CA THR A 14 6.99 -24.00 13.11
C THR A 14 5.72 -23.35 12.57
N GLY A 15 4.55 -23.79 13.04
CA GLY A 15 3.26 -23.31 12.52
C GLY A 15 3.16 -21.77 12.49
N THR A 16 3.70 -21.11 13.52
CA THR A 16 3.78 -19.64 13.62
C THR A 16 4.66 -18.98 12.57
N GLN A 17 5.79 -19.58 12.21
CA GLN A 17 6.67 -19.07 11.15
C GLN A 17 6.00 -19.19 9.78
N ARG A 18 5.32 -20.32 9.53
CA ARG A 18 4.55 -20.51 8.28
C ARG A 18 3.44 -19.48 8.16
N VAL A 19 2.72 -19.19 9.25
CA VAL A 19 1.68 -18.16 9.26
C VAL A 19 2.27 -16.78 8.93
N CYS A 20 3.39 -16.38 9.55
CA CYS A 20 4.04 -15.10 9.24
C CYS A 20 4.50 -15.01 7.79
N PHE A 21 5.05 -16.10 7.24
CA PHE A 21 5.47 -16.18 5.85
C PHE A 21 4.29 -15.99 4.88
N TRP A 22 3.20 -16.72 5.10
CA TRP A 22 2.00 -16.61 4.26
C TRP A 22 1.34 -15.25 4.37
N ILE A 23 1.29 -14.66 5.56
CA ILE A 23 0.75 -13.30 5.75
C ILE A 23 1.58 -12.28 4.97
N ALA A 24 2.92 -12.35 5.04
CA ALA A 24 3.79 -11.44 4.31
C ALA A 24 3.58 -11.52 2.79
N LEU A 25 3.41 -12.73 2.25
CA LEU A 25 3.12 -12.94 0.84
C LEU A 25 1.72 -12.47 0.45
N LEU A 26 0.73 -12.78 1.28
CA LEU A 26 -0.65 -12.35 1.05
C LEU A 26 -0.73 -10.83 1.04
N ASP A 27 -0.05 -10.13 1.95
CA ASP A 27 -0.07 -8.67 1.96
C ASP A 27 0.44 -8.05 0.65
N VAL A 28 1.59 -8.53 0.14
CA VAL A 28 2.12 -8.09 -1.15
C VAL A 28 1.14 -8.40 -2.28
N LEU A 29 0.55 -9.60 -2.28
CA LEU A 29 -0.46 -9.99 -3.27
C LEU A 29 -1.69 -9.09 -3.22
N PHE A 30 -2.22 -8.82 -2.02
CA PHE A 30 -3.36 -7.95 -1.79
C PHE A 30 -3.04 -6.52 -2.26
N TYR A 31 -1.84 -6.02 -1.99
CA TYR A 31 -1.39 -4.73 -2.52
C TYR A 31 -1.43 -4.70 -4.06
N PHE A 32 -0.87 -5.71 -4.74
CA PHE A 32 -0.93 -5.79 -6.20
C PHE A 32 -2.37 -5.87 -6.73
N LEU A 33 -3.23 -6.66 -6.09
CA LEU A 33 -4.65 -6.77 -6.47
C LEU A 33 -5.38 -5.44 -6.28
N THR A 34 -5.11 -4.71 -5.21
CA THR A 34 -5.66 -3.37 -4.96
C THR A 34 -5.19 -2.40 -6.04
N VAL A 35 -3.91 -2.36 -6.38
CA VAL A 35 -3.37 -1.48 -7.44
C VAL A 35 -4.00 -1.82 -8.80
N MET A 36 -4.05 -3.09 -9.17
CA MET A 36 -4.69 -3.53 -10.42
C MET A 36 -6.18 -3.17 -10.44
N GLY A 37 -6.89 -3.37 -9.33
CA GLY A 37 -8.27 -2.97 -9.16
C GLY A 37 -8.46 -1.46 -9.38
N CYS A 38 -7.60 -0.63 -8.78
CA CYS A 38 -7.62 0.82 -8.96
C CYS A 38 -7.41 1.19 -10.44
N VAL A 39 -6.42 0.60 -11.13
CA VAL A 39 -6.16 0.88 -12.55
C VAL A 39 -7.34 0.46 -13.43
N ILE A 40 -7.94 -0.71 -13.18
CA ILE A 40 -9.10 -1.20 -13.94
C ILE A 40 -10.30 -0.26 -13.73
N VAL A 41 -10.59 0.12 -12.48
CA VAL A 41 -11.71 1.01 -12.17
C VAL A 41 -11.50 2.38 -12.80
N GLU A 42 -10.31 2.96 -12.66
CA GLU A 42 -9.96 4.25 -13.29
C GLU A 42 -10.07 4.19 -14.81
N ASN A 43 -9.60 3.11 -15.45
CA ASN A 43 -9.74 2.92 -16.89
C ASN A 43 -11.22 2.79 -17.32
N ILE A 44 -12.05 2.08 -16.55
CA ILE A 44 -13.49 1.96 -16.83
C ILE A 44 -14.18 3.33 -16.71
N VAL A 45 -13.88 4.10 -15.65
CA VAL A 45 -14.48 5.42 -15.45
C VAL A 45 -14.01 6.39 -16.55
N SER A 46 -12.72 6.38 -16.87
CA SER A 46 -12.14 7.21 -17.94
C SER A 46 -12.74 6.91 -19.31
N ASN A 47 -12.94 5.62 -19.65
CA ASN A 47 -13.59 5.24 -20.91
C ASN A 47 -15.07 5.65 -20.97
N LYS A 48 -15.76 5.70 -19.83
CA LYS A 48 -17.14 6.18 -19.76
C LYS A 48 -17.24 7.72 -19.83
N ARG A 49 -16.15 8.44 -19.57
CA ARG A 49 -16.08 9.91 -19.54
C ARG A 49 -14.90 10.41 -20.40
N PRO A 50 -14.99 10.32 -21.74
CA PRO A 50 -13.88 10.71 -22.60
C PRO A 50 -13.61 12.22 -22.50
N VAL A 51 -12.42 12.59 -22.03
CA VAL A 51 -11.90 13.96 -22.07
C VAL A 51 -11.50 14.28 -23.51
N LYS A 52 -12.09 15.31 -24.12
CA LYS A 52 -11.69 15.77 -25.45
C LYS A 52 -10.55 16.77 -25.32
N PHE A 53 -9.37 16.41 -25.80
CA PHE A 53 -8.25 17.34 -25.95
C PHE A 53 -8.32 17.98 -27.34
N GLU A 54 -8.56 19.30 -27.44
CA GLU A 54 -8.32 20.02 -28.71
C GLU A 54 -6.92 20.62 -28.70
N ILE A 55 -6.18 20.34 -29.76
CA ILE A 55 -4.88 20.94 -30.01
C ILE A 55 -5.15 22.21 -30.81
N ARG A 56 -4.99 23.40 -30.21
CA ARG A 56 -5.00 24.68 -30.93
C ARG A 56 -3.57 25.08 -31.31
N GLU A 57 -3.44 25.90 -32.36
CA GLU A 57 -2.15 26.34 -32.91
C GLU A 57 -1.27 27.10 -31.89
N THR A 58 -1.83 27.58 -30.78
CA THR A 58 -1.10 28.24 -29.68
C THR A 58 -0.69 27.29 -28.55
N GLY A 59 -1.00 25.99 -28.63
CA GLY A 59 -0.77 24.98 -27.60
C GLY A 59 -1.97 24.07 -27.35
N ILE A 60 -1.77 23.01 -26.56
CA ILE A 60 -2.85 22.08 -26.17
C ILE A 60 -3.77 22.79 -25.17
N THR A 61 -5.02 23.02 -25.54
CA THR A 61 -6.07 23.54 -24.65
C THR A 61 -7.08 22.43 -24.39
N ILE A 62 -7.21 22.04 -23.12
CA ILE A 62 -8.22 21.07 -22.70
C ILE A 62 -9.58 21.69 -23.00
N VAL A 63 -10.37 21.08 -23.89
CA VAL A 63 -11.77 21.47 -24.07
C VAL A 63 -12.52 20.90 -22.89
N GLU A 64 -13.34 21.74 -22.27
CA GLU A 64 -14.10 21.42 -21.08
C GLU A 64 -14.64 19.98 -21.14
N PRO A 65 -14.50 19.19 -20.05
CA PRO A 65 -15.14 17.88 -19.99
C PRO A 65 -16.62 18.08 -20.32
N ILE A 66 -17.20 17.19 -21.14
CA ILE A 66 -18.63 17.23 -21.47
C ILE A 66 -19.36 17.26 -20.13
N ARG A 67 -19.87 18.44 -19.74
CA ARG A 67 -20.55 18.66 -18.46
C ARG A 67 -21.86 17.89 -18.50
N LEU A 68 -21.80 16.60 -18.21
CA LEU A 68 -22.98 15.86 -17.79
C LEU A 68 -23.47 16.55 -16.50
N PRO A 69 -24.78 16.79 -16.34
CA PRO A 69 -25.31 17.44 -15.16
C PRO A 69 -24.91 16.62 -13.94
N TYR A 70 -23.94 17.12 -13.17
CA TYR A 70 -23.44 16.46 -11.97
C TYR A 70 -24.59 16.35 -10.98
N GLY A 71 -25.03 15.11 -10.70
CA GLY A 71 -25.72 14.85 -9.45
C GLY A 71 -24.74 15.10 -8.31
N LYS A 72 -25.17 15.74 -7.23
CA LYS A 72 -24.36 15.97 -6.01
C LYS A 72 -23.79 14.68 -5.40
N ASP A 73 -24.23 13.52 -5.87
CA ASP A 73 -23.95 12.19 -5.34
C ASP A 73 -23.12 11.30 -6.29
N ASP A 74 -22.66 11.83 -7.44
CA ASP A 74 -21.90 11.03 -8.41
C ASP A 74 -20.43 10.87 -7.98
N LEU A 75 -19.99 9.62 -7.77
CA LEU A 75 -18.57 9.32 -7.53
C LEU A 75 -17.70 9.87 -8.68
N MET A 76 -16.63 10.58 -8.30
CA MET A 76 -15.65 11.12 -9.24
C MET A 76 -14.42 10.21 -9.31
N ALA A 77 -13.91 10.00 -10.54
CA ALA A 77 -12.54 9.53 -10.70
C ALA A 77 -11.57 10.58 -10.15
N ILE A 78 -10.41 10.15 -9.66
CA ILE A 78 -9.35 11.06 -9.21
C ILE A 78 -8.98 12.05 -10.33
N TRP A 79 -9.00 11.56 -11.58
CA TRP A 79 -8.67 12.35 -12.76
C TRP A 79 -9.74 13.38 -13.15
N ASP A 80 -11.02 13.12 -12.86
CA ASP A 80 -12.08 14.10 -13.09
C ASP A 80 -11.90 15.29 -12.14
N TYR A 81 -11.56 15.04 -10.87
CA TYR A 81 -11.31 16.09 -9.89
C TYR A 81 -10.07 16.92 -10.25
N LEU A 82 -8.97 16.25 -10.59
CA LEU A 82 -7.76 16.94 -11.04
C LEU A 82 -8.09 17.81 -12.26
N SER A 83 -8.67 17.24 -13.33
CA SER A 83 -8.91 17.97 -14.58
C SER A 83 -9.91 19.13 -14.49
N THR A 84 -10.91 19.08 -13.60
CA THR A 84 -11.98 20.09 -13.55
C THR A 84 -11.61 21.38 -12.84
N GLU A 85 -10.74 21.36 -11.83
CA GLU A 85 -10.45 22.58 -11.06
C GLU A 85 -9.06 23.19 -11.31
N HIS A 86 -8.02 22.43 -11.66
CA HIS A 86 -6.63 22.90 -11.44
C HIS A 86 -5.60 22.73 -12.58
N TYR A 87 -5.90 22.09 -13.72
CA TYR A 87 -4.88 21.82 -14.75
C TYR A 87 -5.27 22.43 -16.08
N THR A 88 -4.73 23.62 -16.37
CA THR A 88 -4.84 24.27 -17.69
C THR A 88 -3.73 23.85 -18.65
N SER A 89 -2.68 23.16 -18.17
CA SER A 89 -1.49 22.82 -18.96
C SER A 89 -1.16 21.32 -18.95
N ALA A 90 -0.81 20.79 -20.12
CA ALA A 90 -0.38 19.40 -20.30
C ALA A 90 0.88 19.05 -19.49
N TRP A 91 1.76 20.02 -19.22
CA TRP A 91 2.95 19.81 -18.39
C TRP A 91 2.57 19.43 -16.96
N LEU A 92 1.62 20.14 -16.37
CA LEU A 92 1.25 19.95 -14.96
C LEU A 92 0.56 18.60 -14.77
N TYR A 93 -0.26 18.19 -15.75
CA TYR A 93 -0.84 16.84 -15.81
C TYR A 93 0.24 15.75 -15.82
N ASN A 94 1.23 15.86 -16.71
CA ASN A 94 2.33 14.91 -16.80
C ASN A 94 3.16 14.86 -15.50
N ALA A 95 3.37 16.01 -14.85
CA ALA A 95 4.10 16.09 -13.59
C ALA A 95 3.37 15.33 -12.46
N VAL A 96 2.05 15.49 -12.34
CA VAL A 96 1.26 14.78 -11.33
C VAL A 96 1.17 13.30 -11.61
N TYR A 97 1.02 12.90 -12.89
CA TYR A 97 1.06 11.49 -13.28
C TYR A 97 2.39 10.83 -12.90
N LEU A 98 3.53 11.47 -13.24
CA LEU A 98 4.85 10.97 -12.87
C LEU A 98 5.06 10.92 -11.36
N ALA A 99 4.57 11.91 -10.61
CA ALA A 99 4.62 11.91 -9.15
C ALA A 99 3.82 10.73 -8.57
N ALA A 100 2.59 10.51 -9.03
CA ALA A 100 1.75 9.40 -8.57
C ALA A 100 2.40 8.03 -8.88
N LEU A 101 2.96 7.88 -10.09
CA LEU A 101 3.70 6.67 -10.47
C LEU A 101 4.92 6.45 -9.57
N THR A 102 5.67 7.51 -9.29
CA THR A 102 6.85 7.45 -8.41
C THR A 102 6.47 7.03 -7.00
N ILE A 103 5.39 7.60 -6.45
CA ILE A 103 4.87 7.22 -5.14
C ILE A 103 4.48 5.74 -5.14
N LEU A 104 3.76 5.27 -6.15
CA LEU A 104 3.32 3.88 -6.27
C LEU A 104 4.50 2.90 -6.32
N VAL A 105 5.51 3.19 -7.15
CA VAL A 105 6.73 2.35 -7.25
C VAL A 105 7.52 2.37 -5.95
N SER A 106 7.71 3.54 -5.33
CA SER A 106 8.43 3.65 -4.06
C SER A 106 7.73 2.88 -2.93
N TYR A 107 6.40 2.89 -2.93
CA TYR A 107 5.60 2.15 -1.97
C TYR A 107 5.72 0.65 -2.19
N LEU A 108 5.70 0.18 -3.44
CA LEU A 108 5.91 -1.24 -3.76
C LEU A 108 7.28 -1.73 -3.27
N ILE A 109 8.35 -0.94 -3.50
CA ILE A 109 9.69 -1.28 -3.00
C ILE A 109 9.68 -1.41 -1.47
N LEU A 110 9.00 -0.50 -0.78
CA LEU A 110 8.84 -0.53 0.67
C LEU A 110 8.09 -1.78 1.14
N GLU A 111 7.00 -2.18 0.45
CA GLU A 111 6.24 -3.39 0.77
C GLU A 111 7.07 -4.67 0.58
N ILE A 112 7.81 -4.77 -0.52
CA ILE A 112 8.71 -5.90 -0.77
C ILE A 112 9.79 -5.95 0.33
N TRP A 113 10.36 -4.80 0.69
CA TRP A 113 11.36 -4.72 1.75
C TRP A 113 10.79 -5.15 3.11
N LEU A 114 9.59 -4.71 3.47
CA LEU A 114 8.89 -5.15 4.68
C LEU A 114 8.60 -6.65 4.66
N CYS A 115 8.13 -7.18 3.54
CA CYS A 115 7.88 -8.61 3.36
C CYS A 115 9.16 -9.43 3.61
N CYS A 116 10.28 -9.05 2.98
CA CYS A 116 11.57 -9.68 3.20
C CYS A 116 12.03 -9.57 4.67
N ALA A 117 11.83 -8.42 5.31
CA ALA A 117 12.21 -8.21 6.71
C ALA A 117 11.39 -9.09 7.67
N LEU A 118 10.09 -9.28 7.42
CA LEU A 118 9.25 -10.18 8.22
C LEU A 118 9.63 -11.64 8.03
N ILE A 119 9.83 -12.08 6.78
CA ILE A 119 10.26 -13.45 6.47
C ILE A 119 11.59 -13.75 7.15
N ARG A 120 12.56 -12.82 7.03
CA ARG A 120 13.86 -12.97 7.69
C ARG A 120 13.74 -13.01 9.21
N GLY A 121 12.94 -12.11 9.79
CA GLY A 121 12.69 -12.09 11.23
C GLY A 121 12.05 -13.37 11.75
N ALA A 122 11.11 -13.94 10.99
CA ALA A 122 10.44 -15.20 11.32
C ALA A 122 11.40 -16.40 11.21
N THR A 123 12.20 -16.48 10.14
CA THR A 123 13.15 -17.57 9.91
C THR A 123 14.29 -17.57 10.92
N GLU A 124 14.91 -16.40 11.18
CA GLU A 124 16.01 -16.26 12.14
C GLU A 124 15.52 -16.20 13.60
N ARG A 125 14.20 -16.19 13.84
CA ARG A 125 13.57 -16.01 15.17
C ARG A 125 14.14 -14.83 15.97
N SER A 126 14.51 -13.76 15.27
CA SER A 126 15.13 -12.59 15.91
C SER A 126 14.07 -11.59 16.35
N TYR A 127 13.96 -11.39 17.67
CA TYR A 127 13.08 -10.39 18.27
C TYR A 127 13.36 -8.97 17.74
N SER A 128 14.64 -8.61 17.57
CA SER A 128 15.05 -7.27 17.10
C SER A 128 14.55 -6.98 15.69
N HIS A 129 14.66 -7.95 14.78
CA HIS A 129 14.18 -7.79 13.40
C HIS A 129 12.66 -7.67 13.33
N CYS A 130 11.92 -8.53 14.04
CA CYS A 130 10.45 -8.47 14.08
C CYS A 130 9.95 -7.17 14.71
N LYS A 131 10.61 -6.67 15.77
CA LYS A 131 10.28 -5.38 16.39
C LYS A 131 10.49 -4.21 15.45
N ARG A 132 11.60 -4.17 14.70
CA ARG A 132 11.86 -3.13 13.69
C ARG A 132 10.81 -3.15 12.60
N TRP A 133 10.49 -4.33 12.07
CA TRP A 133 9.42 -4.51 11.08
C TRP A 133 8.08 -3.96 11.60
N PHE A 134 7.71 -4.32 12.83
CA PHE A 134 6.45 -3.87 13.45
C PHE A 134 6.33 -2.36 13.55
N TRP A 135 7.40 -1.66 13.93
CA TRP A 135 7.41 -0.19 14.00
C TRP A 135 7.31 0.47 12.63
N TRP A 136 8.06 -0.02 11.64
CA TRP A 136 7.95 0.47 10.27
C TRP A 136 6.53 0.25 9.72
N ARG A 137 5.94 -0.91 10.01
CA ARG A 137 4.59 -1.23 9.59
C ARG A 137 3.55 -0.31 10.21
N ILE A 138 3.65 -0.01 11.51
CA ILE A 138 2.79 0.98 12.17
C ILE A 138 2.89 2.35 11.49
N LEU A 139 4.11 2.81 11.18
CA LEU A 139 4.31 4.09 10.52
C LEU A 139 3.60 4.13 9.16
N VAL A 140 3.71 3.06 8.37
CA VAL A 140 2.99 2.93 7.08
C VAL A 140 1.48 3.00 7.30
N VAL A 141 0.93 2.26 8.26
CA VAL A 141 -0.51 2.27 8.55
C VAL A 141 -0.98 3.67 8.94
N ILE A 142 -0.26 4.37 9.83
CA ILE A 142 -0.60 5.73 10.24
C ILE A 142 -0.64 6.68 9.04
N VAL A 143 0.37 6.63 8.16
CA VAL A 143 0.40 7.47 6.96
C VAL A 143 -0.77 7.14 6.04
N THR A 144 -1.06 5.86 5.78
CA THR A 144 -2.19 5.47 4.92
C THR A 144 -3.54 5.88 5.49
N VAL A 145 -3.73 5.78 6.80
CA VAL A 145 -4.96 6.23 7.48
C VAL A 145 -5.07 7.75 7.45
N ALA A 146 -3.96 8.49 7.59
CA ALA A 146 -3.97 9.94 7.53
C ALA A 146 -4.37 10.45 6.13
N VAL A 147 -3.86 9.81 5.08
CA VAL A 147 -4.27 10.09 3.69
C VAL A 147 -5.76 9.79 3.50
N ALA A 148 -6.22 8.60 3.90
CA ALA A 148 -7.64 8.25 3.79
C ALA A 148 -8.56 9.19 4.59
N ALA A 149 -8.13 9.65 5.77
CA ALA A 149 -8.87 10.62 6.57
C ALA A 149 -8.89 12.01 5.92
N SER A 150 -7.80 12.43 5.28
CA SER A 150 -7.75 13.67 4.50
C SER A 150 -8.72 13.64 3.33
N ASP A 151 -8.76 12.54 2.58
CA ASP A 151 -9.69 12.36 1.45
C ASP A 151 -11.15 12.39 1.93
N LEU A 152 -11.44 11.71 3.05
CA LEU A 152 -12.77 11.72 3.66
C LEU A 152 -13.19 13.12 4.15
N TYR A 153 -12.26 13.88 4.72
CA TYR A 153 -12.50 15.26 5.19
C TYR A 153 -12.85 16.19 4.04
N GLN A 154 -12.23 16.00 2.88
CA GLN A 154 -12.54 16.76 1.66
C GLN A 154 -13.83 16.28 0.98
N MET A 155 -14.57 15.31 1.56
CA MET A 155 -15.74 14.65 0.97
C MET A 155 -15.45 14.03 -0.41
N GLN A 156 -14.18 13.68 -0.66
CA GLN A 156 -13.74 13.08 -1.91
C GLN A 156 -13.87 11.56 -1.82
N PHE A 157 -15.07 11.05 -2.10
CA PHE A 157 -15.29 9.62 -2.23
C PHE A 157 -14.75 9.12 -3.58
N THR A 158 -13.46 8.80 -3.59
CA THR A 158 -12.79 8.20 -4.74
C THR A 158 -12.98 6.68 -4.73
N TYR A 159 -13.10 6.08 -5.90
CA TYR A 159 -13.19 4.62 -6.04
C TYR A 159 -11.97 3.88 -5.48
N THR A 160 -10.82 4.55 -5.46
CA THR A 160 -9.59 4.04 -4.84
C THR A 160 -9.76 3.85 -3.34
N LEU A 161 -10.44 4.77 -2.64
CA LEU A 161 -10.66 4.69 -1.19
C LEU A 161 -11.43 3.41 -0.80
N ILE A 162 -12.41 3.02 -1.61
CA ILE A 162 -13.20 1.77 -1.42
C ILE A 162 -12.29 0.53 -1.48
N LEU A 163 -11.27 0.54 -2.34
CA LEU A 163 -10.32 -0.58 -2.47
C LEU A 163 -9.19 -0.52 -1.42
N TRP A 164 -8.86 0.67 -0.92
CA TRP A 164 -7.80 0.89 0.08
C TRP A 164 -8.26 0.59 1.51
N ILE A 165 -9.55 0.78 1.84
CA ILE A 165 -10.08 0.48 3.18
C ILE A 165 -9.91 -1.01 3.56
N PRO A 166 -10.32 -1.99 2.73
CA PRO A 166 -10.12 -3.41 3.02
C PRO A 166 -8.65 -3.78 3.19
N LEU A 167 -7.77 -3.21 2.35
CA LEU A 167 -6.33 -3.42 2.45
C LEU A 167 -5.81 -2.92 3.80
N THR A 168 -6.20 -1.72 4.21
CA THR A 168 -5.79 -1.13 5.50
C THR A 168 -6.30 -1.96 6.68
N ALA A 169 -7.54 -2.45 6.63
CA ALA A 169 -8.09 -3.34 7.65
C ALA A 169 -7.33 -4.67 7.76
N PHE A 170 -6.97 -5.28 6.62
CA PHE A 170 -6.14 -6.48 6.58
C PHE A 170 -4.77 -6.26 7.24
N ARG A 171 -4.15 -5.10 7.01
CA ARG A 171 -2.85 -4.75 7.60
C ARG A 171 -2.88 -4.53 9.10
N ILE A 172 -3.99 -3.99 9.61
CA ILE A 172 -4.22 -3.89 11.06
C ILE A 172 -4.33 -5.31 11.66
N LEU A 173 -5.03 -6.22 10.99
CA LEU A 173 -5.13 -7.62 11.43
C LEU A 173 -3.76 -8.30 11.42
N GLU A 174 -2.95 -8.09 10.38
CA GLU A 174 -1.57 -8.56 10.31
C GLU A 174 -0.73 -8.07 11.50
N LEU A 175 -0.80 -6.78 11.85
CA LEU A 175 -0.10 -6.22 13.01
C LEU A 175 -0.46 -6.96 14.30
N LEU A 176 -1.74 -7.29 14.52
CA LEU A 176 -2.19 -8.03 15.69
C LEU A 176 -1.62 -9.45 15.73
N ILE A 177 -1.53 -10.12 14.58
CA ILE A 177 -0.97 -11.47 14.49
C ILE A 177 0.54 -11.44 14.78
N VAL A 178 1.27 -10.52 14.15
CA VAL A 178 2.72 -10.40 14.35
C VAL A 178 3.05 -9.94 15.78
N GLN A 179 2.20 -9.12 16.40
CA GLN A 179 2.37 -8.75 17.81
C GLN A 179 2.32 -9.97 18.74
N LYS A 180 1.40 -10.92 18.49
CA LYS A 180 1.34 -12.18 19.25
C LYS A 180 2.62 -13.00 19.06
N PHE A 181 3.13 -13.06 17.84
CA PHE A 181 4.38 -13.74 17.52
C PHE A 181 5.60 -13.10 18.22
N ILE A 182 5.69 -11.77 18.21
CA ILE A 182 6.76 -11.03 18.91
C ILE A 182 6.72 -11.30 20.41
N LYS A 183 5.53 -11.36 21.02
CA LYS A 183 5.38 -11.71 22.44
C LYS A 183 5.87 -13.13 22.74
N GLN A 184 5.57 -14.10 21.88
CA GLN A 184 6.07 -15.47 22.00
C GLN A 184 7.60 -15.52 21.94
N LEU A 185 8.21 -14.87 20.95
CA LEU A 185 9.67 -14.78 20.83
C LEU A 185 10.33 -14.14 22.06
N LYS A 186 9.71 -13.09 22.63
CA LYS A 186 10.22 -12.46 23.85
C LYS A 186 10.22 -13.43 25.03
N ASN A 187 9.15 -14.21 25.20
CA ASN A 187 9.05 -15.18 26.29
C ASN A 187 10.06 -16.32 26.14
N GLU A 188 10.26 -16.83 24.92
CA GLU A 188 11.29 -17.84 24.62
C GLU A 188 12.71 -17.31 24.93
N CYS A 189 12.98 -16.05 24.60
CA CYS A 189 14.28 -15.42 24.88
C CYS A 189 14.55 -15.31 26.38
N ILE A 190 13.55 -14.85 27.17
CA ILE A 190 13.68 -14.74 28.63
C ILE A 190 13.86 -16.12 29.26
N LEU A 191 13.15 -17.14 28.78
CA LEU A 191 13.27 -18.50 29.31
C LEU A 191 14.70 -19.03 29.14
N ASN A 192 15.30 -18.85 27.96
CA ASN A 192 16.66 -19.30 27.68
C ASN A 192 17.73 -18.57 28.50
N GLU A 193 17.50 -17.31 28.88
CA GLU A 193 18.42 -16.54 29.74
C GLU A 193 18.36 -16.98 31.21
N ASN A 194 17.26 -17.60 31.63
CA ASN A 194 17.05 -18.08 32.99
C ASN A 194 17.37 -19.57 33.18
N LEU A 195 17.70 -20.31 32.12
CA LEU A 195 18.23 -21.68 32.28
C LEU A 195 19.73 -21.60 32.64
N PRO A 196 20.13 -22.14 33.80
CA PRO A 196 21.52 -22.14 34.26
C PRO A 196 22.45 -23.03 33.41
#